data_AF-O25195-F1
#
_entry.id   AF-O25195-F1
#
_cell.length_a   1.000
_cell.length_b   1.000
_cell.length_c   1.000
_cell.angle_alpha   90.00
_cell.angle_beta   90.00
_cell.angle_gamma   90.00
#
_symmetry.space_group_name_H-M   'P 1'
#
loop_
_entity.id
_entity.type
_entity.pdbx_description
1 polymer ?
#
loop_
_entity_poly.entity_id
_entity_poly.type
_entity_poly.pdbx_seq_one_letter_code
_entity_poly.pdbx_strand_id
1 'polypeptide(L)'
;MSLANDLLEILSSQSPNDKRIRVLLEYISVLERTPWDLESLLRDYNFVFSNTTGQHNQALERKETPYFDSVIVDEAAKANPLELLMVMALAKERIILVGDDRQLPHYLDDEIGKKLEDESQDAQDEIEKALKDSMFKKLKERAQKLKELDGKECFITLNMQYGMHPLLGELVSDVFYKPHNESFESPLKGKHLEEKPFKHNLRVLDNKPLAWIDVKESKEKRNADGSYYRESEITAIKECLDLFMKDEPDFTFGVITFFSEQKRLLEQALKGYANLEIGTVDSFQGKEFDVVFLSSVRTRHTEGFGFLKISSCLCVALSRQKRALIVAGDREKFDTPESKDKVSGLFEFLQSCKKEGKIL
;
A
#
# COMPACT_ATOMS: atom_id res chain seq x y z
N MET A 1 6.99 31.08 14.21
CA MET A 1 6.19 31.96 15.08
C MET A 1 4.89 32.49 14.43
N SER A 2 4.59 32.28 13.14
CA SER A 2 3.28 32.71 12.56
C SER A 2 2.20 31.61 12.57
N LEU A 3 2.53 30.34 12.30
CA LEU A 3 1.53 29.27 12.22
C LEU A 3 0.81 28.97 13.55
N ALA A 4 1.52 29.04 14.68
CA ALA A 4 0.95 28.82 16.01
C ALA A 4 -0.02 29.94 16.40
N ASN A 5 0.31 31.20 16.05
CA ASN A 5 -0.56 32.34 16.30
C ASN A 5 -1.79 32.29 15.39
N ASP A 6 -1.62 31.96 14.11
CA ASP A 6 -2.74 31.81 13.16
C ASP A 6 -3.69 30.67 13.60
N LEU A 7 -3.13 29.55 14.10
CA LEU A 7 -3.91 28.46 14.69
C LEU A 7 -4.62 28.91 15.97
N LEU A 8 -3.95 29.64 16.87
CA LEU A 8 -4.57 30.20 18.07
C LEU A 8 -5.73 31.16 17.72
N GLU A 9 -5.57 31.98 16.68
CA GLU A 9 -6.61 32.91 16.23
C GLU A 9 -7.81 32.16 15.65
N ILE A 10 -7.58 31.14 14.82
CA ILE A 10 -8.63 30.26 14.29
C ILE A 10 -9.32 29.48 15.41
N LEU A 11 -8.57 28.93 16.37
CA LEU A 11 -9.09 28.21 17.53
C LEU A 11 -9.88 29.13 18.48
N SER A 12 -9.50 30.41 18.58
CA SER A 12 -10.20 31.42 19.39
C SER A 12 -11.51 31.90 18.76
N SER A 13 -11.66 31.76 17.43
CA SER A 13 -12.84 32.20 16.68
C SER A 13 -14.02 31.20 16.69
N GLN A 14 -13.81 30.01 17.26
CA GLN A 14 -14.80 28.95 17.28
C GLN A 14 -15.21 28.58 18.72
N SER A 15 -16.43 28.05 18.87
CA SER A 15 -17.03 27.80 20.17
C SER A 15 -16.15 26.88 21.05
N PRO A 16 -15.81 27.27 22.29
CA PRO A 16 -15.05 26.42 23.23
C PRO A 16 -15.69 25.05 23.52
N ASN A 17 -16.95 24.85 23.12
CA ASN A 17 -17.66 23.59 23.25
C ASN A 17 -17.33 22.57 22.16
N ASP A 18 -16.59 22.94 21.11
CA ASP A 18 -16.15 21.96 20.11
C ASP A 18 -15.15 20.97 20.73
N LYS A 19 -15.49 19.67 20.71
CA LYS A 19 -14.60 18.60 21.17
C LYS A 19 -13.26 18.64 20.44
N ARG A 20 -13.25 18.96 19.13
CA ARG A 20 -12.03 19.00 18.31
C ARG A 20 -11.09 20.10 18.78
N ILE A 21 -11.62 21.28 19.12
CA ILE A 21 -10.82 22.41 19.61
C ILE A 21 -10.21 22.08 20.97
N ARG A 22 -10.97 21.44 21.87
CA ARG A 22 -10.43 20.98 23.15
C ARG A 22 -9.28 20.01 22.98
N VAL A 23 -9.42 19.02 22.10
CA VAL A 23 -8.33 18.07 21.80
C VAL A 23 -7.12 18.79 21.21
N LEU A 24 -7.32 19.74 20.29
CA LEU A 24 -6.21 20.51 19.70
C LEU A 24 -5.53 21.42 20.73
N LEU A 25 -6.27 22.09 21.59
CA LEU A 25 -5.73 22.92 22.68
C LEU A 25 -5.00 22.08 23.72
N GLU A 26 -5.52 20.90 24.05
CA GLU A 26 -4.84 19.94 24.94
C GLU A 26 -3.55 19.45 24.31
N TYR A 27 -3.58 19.08 23.03
CA TYR A 27 -2.39 18.68 22.27
C TYR A 27 -1.33 19.79 22.20
N ILE A 28 -1.73 21.03 21.86
CA ILE A 28 -0.84 22.20 21.87
C ILE A 28 -0.31 22.46 23.29
N SER A 29 -1.17 22.43 24.30
CA SER A 29 -0.76 22.62 25.70
C SER A 29 0.22 21.53 26.16
N VAL A 30 0.08 20.29 25.70
CA VAL A 30 1.04 19.22 25.98
C VAL A 30 2.37 19.58 25.31
N LEU A 31 2.38 19.85 24.00
CA LEU A 31 3.59 20.22 23.26
C LEU A 31 4.31 21.45 23.85
N GLU A 32 3.57 22.46 24.31
CA GLU A 32 4.13 23.67 24.92
C GLU A 32 4.67 23.44 26.33
N ARG A 33 4.04 22.54 27.11
CA ARG A 33 4.46 22.26 28.49
C ARG A 33 5.56 21.21 28.58
N THR A 34 5.68 20.34 27.58
CA THR A 34 6.67 19.26 27.54
C THR A 34 7.60 19.35 26.32
N PRO A 35 8.24 20.50 26.05
CA PRO A 35 9.15 20.63 24.90
C PRO A 35 10.33 19.65 25.00
N TRP A 36 10.76 19.32 26.23
CA TRP A 36 11.82 18.35 26.50
C TRP A 36 11.41 16.92 26.16
N ASP A 37 10.12 16.57 26.29
CA ASP A 37 9.62 15.24 25.93
C ASP A 37 9.63 15.08 24.40
N LEU A 38 9.25 16.14 23.67
CA LEU A 38 9.37 16.16 22.21
C LEU A 38 10.84 16.09 21.77
N GLU A 39 11.73 16.84 22.42
CA GLU A 39 13.17 16.79 22.14
C GLU A 39 13.75 15.40 22.43
N SER A 40 13.36 14.77 23.55
CA SER A 40 13.75 13.40 23.87
C SER A 40 13.20 12.41 22.86
N LEU A 41 11.93 12.53 22.48
CA LEU A 41 11.30 11.69 21.45
C LEU A 41 12.01 11.82 20.10
N LEU A 42 12.36 13.05 19.69
CA LEU A 42 13.14 13.30 18.47
C LEU A 42 14.54 12.68 18.55
N ARG A 43 15.17 12.73 19.73
CA ARG A 43 16.48 12.14 19.98
C ARG A 43 16.43 10.61 19.92
N ASP A 44 15.42 10.01 20.54
CA ASP A 44 15.19 8.56 20.55
C ASP A 44 14.78 8.06 19.17
N TYR A 45 13.96 8.81 18.43
CA TYR A 45 13.57 8.48 17.06
C TYR A 45 14.78 8.55 16.11
N ASN A 46 15.64 9.56 16.26
CA ASN A 46 16.92 9.64 15.56
C ASN A 46 17.84 8.45 15.89
N PHE A 47 17.81 7.94 17.13
CA PHE A 47 18.54 6.74 17.50
C PHE A 47 18.02 5.51 16.74
N VAL A 48 16.70 5.37 16.57
CA VAL A 48 16.11 4.29 15.76
C VAL A 48 16.48 4.43 14.29
N PHE A 49 16.41 5.63 13.71
CA PHE A 49 16.73 5.88 12.30
C PHE A 49 18.23 5.77 11.97
N SER A 50 19.10 6.08 12.94
CA SER A 50 20.55 5.89 12.80
C SER A 50 20.98 4.43 12.89
N ASN A 51 20.20 3.57 13.58
CA ASN A 51 20.41 2.12 13.55
C ASN A 51 20.15 1.52 12.16
N THR A 52 19.26 2.10 11.35
CA THR A 52 19.07 1.72 9.94
C THR A 52 20.17 2.24 9.00
N THR A 53 21.02 3.17 9.45
CA THR A 53 22.02 3.84 8.60
C THR A 53 23.44 3.77 9.16
N GLY A 54 23.85 2.70 9.86
CA GLY A 54 25.28 2.41 10.14
C GLY A 54 26.11 3.48 10.88
N GLN A 55 25.52 4.62 11.26
CA GLN A 55 26.19 5.76 11.90
C GLN A 55 26.06 5.72 13.43
N HIS A 56 26.04 4.50 13.97
CA HIS A 56 25.77 4.19 15.38
C HIS A 56 26.58 5.03 16.36
N ASN A 57 27.88 5.28 16.09
CA ASN A 57 28.74 5.96 17.06
C ASN A 57 28.75 7.50 16.97
N GLN A 58 28.47 8.10 15.81
CA GLN A 58 28.59 9.56 15.67
C GLN A 58 27.37 10.32 16.18
N ALA A 59 26.18 9.70 16.14
CA ALA A 59 24.96 10.31 16.68
C ALA A 59 24.93 10.30 18.22
N LEU A 60 25.48 9.24 18.84
CA LEU A 60 25.53 9.08 20.30
C LEU A 60 26.47 10.09 20.99
N GLU A 61 27.56 10.49 20.33
CA GLU A 61 28.51 11.46 20.90
C GLU A 61 28.03 12.92 20.81
N ARG A 62 27.10 13.23 19.90
CA ARG A 62 26.55 14.58 19.73
C ARG A 62 25.37 14.75 20.68
N LYS A 63 25.54 15.58 21.72
CA LYS A 63 24.48 15.98 22.65
C LYS A 63 23.41 16.87 22.00
N GLU A 64 23.63 17.32 20.77
CA GLU A 64 22.72 18.20 20.03
C GLU A 64 21.94 17.37 19.01
N THR A 65 20.62 17.55 18.96
CA THR A 65 19.76 17.00 17.92
C THR A 65 20.21 17.53 16.57
N PRO A 66 20.69 16.68 15.64
CA PRO A 66 21.21 17.18 14.37
C PRO A 66 20.05 17.70 13.53
N TYR A 67 20.06 19.01 13.25
CA TYR A 67 19.24 19.60 12.22
C TYR A 67 19.92 19.45 10.86
N PHE A 68 19.15 19.13 9.83
CA PHE A 68 19.61 18.94 8.45
C PHE A 68 19.13 20.08 7.56
N ASP A 69 19.95 20.54 6.61
CA ASP A 69 19.53 21.59 5.69
C ASP A 69 18.35 21.13 4.82
N SER A 70 18.37 19.85 4.42
CA SER A 70 17.30 19.20 3.68
C SER A 70 16.96 17.84 4.28
N VAL A 71 15.67 17.53 4.36
CA VAL A 71 15.14 16.21 4.73
C VAL A 71 14.36 15.64 3.56
N ILE A 72 14.64 14.39 3.20
CA ILE A 72 13.92 13.63 2.19
C ILE A 72 13.28 12.43 2.88
N VAL A 73 11.97 12.28 2.72
CA VAL A 73 11.22 11.13 3.23
C VAL A 73 10.62 10.39 2.05
N ASP A 74 11.14 9.19 1.80
CA ASP A 74 10.56 8.26 0.84
C ASP A 74 9.42 7.46 1.49
N GLU A 75 8.48 6.96 0.68
CA GLU A 75 7.27 6.26 1.15
C GLU A 75 6.47 7.05 2.23
N ALA A 76 6.50 8.38 2.17
CA ALA A 76 5.90 9.28 3.16
C ALA A 76 4.38 9.11 3.31
N ALA A 77 3.70 8.53 2.30
CA ALA A 77 2.29 8.19 2.36
C ALA A 77 1.95 7.10 3.38
N LYS A 78 2.91 6.22 3.70
CA LYS A 78 2.79 5.16 4.71
C LYS A 78 3.28 5.57 6.10
N ALA A 79 4.00 6.67 6.23
CA ALA A 79 4.49 7.13 7.53
C ALA A 79 3.32 7.50 8.45
N ASN A 80 3.42 7.13 9.73
CA ASN A 80 2.49 7.64 10.73
C ASN A 80 2.59 9.18 10.76
N PRO A 81 1.48 9.93 10.87
CA PRO A 81 1.51 11.39 10.93
C PRO A 81 2.52 11.96 11.94
N LEU A 82 2.65 11.36 13.13
CA LEU A 82 3.59 11.83 14.16
C LEU A 82 5.04 11.57 13.77
N GLU A 83 5.34 10.41 13.20
CA GLU A 83 6.67 10.05 12.68
C GLU A 83 7.09 10.99 11.56
N LEU A 84 6.18 11.29 10.64
CA LEU A 84 6.44 12.21 9.55
C LEU A 84 6.71 13.63 10.06
N LEU A 85 5.92 14.12 11.03
CA LEU A 85 6.15 15.43 11.66
C LEU A 85 7.51 15.52 12.34
N MET A 86 7.88 14.48 13.09
CA MET A 86 9.16 14.43 13.79
C MET A 86 10.33 14.57 12.81
N VAL A 87 10.30 13.81 11.71
CA VAL A 87 11.35 13.84 10.69
C VAL A 87 11.38 15.19 9.96
N MET A 88 10.21 15.74 9.62
CA MET A 88 10.12 17.06 8.99
C MET A 88 10.62 18.20 9.89
N ALA A 89 10.45 18.10 11.21
CA ALA A 89 10.93 19.10 12.17
C ALA A 89 12.46 19.20 12.25
N LEU A 90 13.18 18.19 11.73
CA LEU A 90 14.65 18.21 11.65
C LEU A 90 15.18 19.04 10.46
N ALA A 91 14.31 19.47 9.52
CA ALA A 91 14.70 20.24 8.35
C ALA A 91 14.84 21.74 8.66
N LYS A 92 15.94 22.36 8.24
CA LYS A 92 16.15 23.82 8.36
C LYS A 92 15.59 24.59 7.17
N GLU A 93 15.77 24.08 5.94
CA GLU A 93 15.45 24.83 4.72
C GLU A 93 14.44 24.11 3.83
N ARG A 94 14.58 22.79 3.66
CA ARG A 94 13.81 22.04 2.65
C ARG A 94 13.33 20.69 3.15
N ILE A 95 12.08 20.37 2.81
CA ILE A 95 11.47 19.06 3.00
C ILE A 95 11.05 18.55 1.62
N ILE A 96 11.43 17.32 1.28
CA ILE A 96 10.96 16.60 0.09
C ILE A 96 10.26 15.34 0.55
N LEU A 97 8.98 15.20 0.20
CA LEU A 97 8.20 14.01 0.49
C LEU A 97 7.94 13.26 -0.82
N VAL A 98 8.31 11.99 -0.85
CA VAL A 98 8.04 11.06 -1.95
C VAL A 98 7.07 10.01 -1.41
N GLY A 99 6.02 9.70 -2.17
CA GLY A 99 5.02 8.73 -1.74
C GLY A 99 3.83 8.68 -2.68
N ASP A 100 2.97 7.69 -2.46
CA ASP A 100 1.76 7.44 -3.23
C ASP A 100 0.58 7.19 -2.30
N ASP A 101 -0.34 8.16 -2.21
CA ASP A 101 -1.55 8.07 -1.39
C ASP A 101 -2.61 7.11 -1.92
N ARG A 102 -2.39 6.47 -3.09
CA ARG A 102 -3.22 5.39 -3.62
C ARG A 102 -2.76 4.00 -3.18
N GLN A 103 -1.52 3.89 -2.70
CA GLN A 103 -0.99 2.65 -2.14
C GLN A 103 -1.30 2.57 -0.64
N LEU A 104 -0.55 1.77 0.11
CA LEU A 104 -0.87 1.46 1.50
C LEU A 104 -0.87 2.72 2.38
N PRO A 105 -1.94 2.97 3.14
CA PRO A 105 -1.91 3.99 4.18
C PRO A 105 -0.98 3.55 5.32
N HIS A 106 -0.71 4.46 6.25
CA HIS A 106 -0.07 4.09 7.50
C HIS A 106 -0.90 3.06 8.25
N TYR A 107 -0.22 2.15 8.95
CA TYR A 107 -0.88 1.15 9.78
C TYR A 107 -1.60 1.85 10.94
N LEU A 108 -2.88 1.53 11.10
CA LEU A 108 -3.68 1.94 12.25
C LEU A 108 -3.75 0.74 13.19
N ASP A 109 -3.29 0.94 14.43
CA ASP A 109 -3.36 -0.09 15.45
C ASP A 109 -4.82 -0.46 15.75
N ASP A 110 -5.10 -1.77 15.86
CA ASP A 110 -6.42 -2.31 16.20
C ASP A 110 -6.93 -1.74 17.54
N GLU A 111 -6.04 -1.31 18.44
CA GLU A 111 -6.43 -0.60 19.67
C GLU A 111 -7.16 0.72 19.42
N ILE A 112 -6.85 1.42 18.32
CA ILE A 112 -7.59 2.62 17.92
C ILE A 112 -9.02 2.22 17.56
N GLY A 113 -9.19 1.12 16.84
CA GLY A 113 -10.52 0.56 16.53
C GLY A 113 -11.34 0.27 17.79
N LYS A 114 -10.73 -0.39 18.79
CA LYS A 114 -11.39 -0.68 20.06
C LYS A 114 -11.80 0.58 20.82
N LYS A 115 -10.96 1.62 20.84
CA LYS A 115 -11.29 2.91 21.48
C LYS A 115 -12.41 3.66 20.75
N LEU A 116 -12.59 3.39 19.46
CA LEU A 116 -13.66 3.99 18.67
C LEU A 116 -15.01 3.31 18.91
N GLU A 117 -15.06 2.08 19.43
CA GLU A 117 -16.31 1.35 19.68
C GLU A 117 -17.32 2.11 20.55
N ASP A 118 -16.83 2.98 21.46
CA ASP A 118 -17.65 3.81 22.35
C ASP A 118 -18.18 5.11 21.70
N GLU A 119 -17.70 5.48 20.51
CA GLU A 119 -18.12 6.69 19.79
C GLU A 119 -19.33 6.44 18.88
N SER A 120 -20.06 7.50 18.50
CA SER A 120 -21.16 7.36 17.54
C SER A 120 -20.66 6.91 16.17
N GLN A 121 -21.49 6.19 15.39
CA GLN A 121 -21.12 5.72 14.05
C GLN A 121 -20.59 6.87 13.16
N ASP A 122 -21.23 8.04 13.18
CA ASP A 122 -20.76 9.20 12.42
C ASP A 122 -19.36 9.66 12.85
N ALA A 123 -19.05 9.60 14.15
CA ALA A 123 -17.74 9.98 14.69
C ALA A 123 -16.69 8.91 14.36
N GLN A 124 -17.06 7.63 14.42
CA GLN A 124 -16.21 6.53 13.97
C GLN A 124 -15.86 6.69 12.48
N ASP A 125 -16.84 6.95 11.62
CA ASP A 125 -16.65 7.14 10.18
C ASP A 125 -15.78 8.37 9.89
N GLU A 126 -15.99 9.48 10.60
CA GLU A 126 -15.14 10.67 10.49
C GLU A 126 -13.70 10.40 10.93
N ILE A 127 -13.50 9.72 12.05
CA ILE A 127 -12.17 9.41 12.58
C ILE A 127 -11.48 8.39 11.67
N GLU A 128 -12.17 7.34 11.24
CA GLU A 128 -11.62 6.34 10.32
C GLU A 128 -11.24 6.99 8.99
N LYS A 129 -12.05 7.92 8.47
CA LYS A 129 -11.70 8.72 7.29
C LYS A 129 -10.48 9.60 7.54
N ALA A 130 -10.43 10.30 8.68
CA ALA A 130 -9.33 11.20 9.02
C ALA A 130 -8.00 10.46 9.24
N LEU A 131 -8.08 9.21 9.73
CA LEU A 131 -6.98 8.28 9.91
C LEU A 131 -6.57 7.62 8.59
N LYS A 132 -7.52 7.31 7.70
CA LYS A 132 -7.23 6.79 6.35
C LYS A 132 -6.51 7.83 5.48
N ASP A 133 -6.87 9.11 5.61
CA ASP A 133 -6.19 10.19 4.90
C ASP A 133 -4.83 10.48 5.53
N SER A 134 -3.78 9.93 4.91
CA SER A 134 -2.40 10.15 5.32
C SER A 134 -2.05 11.64 5.37
N MET A 135 -1.13 12.01 6.27
CA MET A 135 -0.60 13.37 6.32
C MET A 135 -0.04 13.80 4.96
N PHE A 136 0.59 12.87 4.23
CA PHE A 136 1.04 13.08 2.86
C PHE A 136 -0.09 13.52 1.93
N LYS A 137 -1.24 12.81 1.93
CA LYS A 137 -2.41 13.19 1.13
C LYS A 137 -2.91 14.59 1.49
N LYS A 138 -3.01 14.92 2.78
CA LYS A 138 -3.41 16.26 3.25
C LYS A 138 -2.43 17.34 2.78
N LEU A 139 -1.12 17.06 2.82
CA LEU A 139 -0.08 17.97 2.33
C LEU A 139 -0.13 18.14 0.81
N LYS A 140 -0.39 17.06 0.05
CA LYS A 140 -0.61 17.08 -1.40
C LYS A 140 -1.81 17.96 -1.77
N GLU A 141 -2.97 17.74 -1.14
CA GLU A 141 -4.17 18.56 -1.36
C GLU A 141 -3.93 20.03 -0.99
N ARG A 142 -3.17 20.30 0.09
CA ARG A 142 -2.77 21.66 0.47
C ARG A 142 -1.84 22.28 -0.58
N ALA A 143 -0.86 21.54 -1.09
CA ALA A 143 0.08 22.01 -2.10
C ALA A 143 -0.65 22.37 -3.41
N GLN A 144 -1.65 21.58 -3.81
CA GLN A 144 -2.51 21.87 -4.96
C GLN A 144 -3.30 23.18 -4.75
N LYS A 145 -3.93 23.37 -3.59
CA LYS A 145 -4.64 24.62 -3.26
C LYS A 145 -3.71 25.84 -3.22
N LEU A 146 -2.48 25.69 -2.71
CA LEU A 146 -1.50 26.77 -2.69
C LEU A 146 -1.07 27.17 -4.10
N LYS A 147 -0.88 26.21 -5.00
CA LYS A 147 -0.59 26.47 -6.42
C LYS A 147 -1.66 27.34 -7.09
N GLU A 148 -2.94 27.13 -6.76
CA GLU A 148 -4.05 27.97 -7.26
C GLU A 148 -3.96 29.43 -6.77
N LEU A 149 -3.37 29.65 -5.59
CA LEU A 149 -3.28 30.97 -4.95
C LEU A 149 -2.04 31.77 -5.39
N ASP A 150 -0.87 31.13 -5.48
CA ASP A 150 0.40 31.81 -5.74
C ASP A 150 1.13 31.36 -7.02
N GLY A 151 0.59 30.38 -7.74
CA GLY A 151 1.14 29.85 -8.98
C GLY A 151 2.36 28.95 -8.80
N LYS A 152 2.81 28.67 -7.58
CA LYS A 152 4.03 27.87 -7.35
C LYS A 152 3.73 26.38 -7.34
N GLU A 153 4.53 25.64 -8.10
CA GLU A 153 4.44 24.19 -8.14
C GLU A 153 5.22 23.56 -6.97
N CYS A 154 4.48 23.06 -5.98
CA CYS A 154 5.03 22.36 -4.81
C CYS A 154 4.64 20.88 -4.77
N PHE A 155 4.05 20.36 -5.84
CA PHE A 155 3.65 18.97 -6.00
C PHE A 155 3.88 18.53 -7.44
N ILE A 156 4.56 17.40 -7.63
CA ILE A 156 4.91 16.83 -8.93
C ILE A 156 4.50 15.36 -8.92
N THR A 157 3.79 14.93 -9.95
CA THR A 157 3.47 13.51 -10.17
C THR A 157 4.41 12.93 -11.22
N LEU A 158 5.06 11.81 -10.90
CA LEU A 158 5.77 11.01 -11.90
C LEU A 158 4.76 10.11 -12.61
N ASN A 159 4.54 10.36 -13.91
CA ASN A 159 3.50 9.70 -14.71
C ASN A 159 4.04 8.68 -15.72
N MET A 160 5.32 8.30 -15.61
CA MET A 160 5.97 7.32 -16.48
C MET A 160 6.39 6.10 -15.66
N GLN A 161 5.91 4.92 -16.02
CA GLN A 161 6.22 3.66 -15.35
C GLN A 161 7.06 2.73 -16.25
N TYR A 162 8.12 2.17 -15.68
CA TYR A 162 9.07 1.29 -16.37
C TYR A 162 9.11 -0.14 -15.80
N GLY A 163 8.41 -0.39 -14.68
CA GLY A 163 8.51 -1.63 -13.92
C GLY A 163 7.61 -2.76 -14.43
N MET A 164 6.34 -2.45 -14.69
CA MET A 164 5.32 -3.43 -15.09
C MET A 164 5.23 -3.55 -16.61
N HIS A 165 4.92 -4.76 -17.09
CA HIS A 165 4.47 -4.95 -18.48
C HIS A 165 3.35 -3.94 -18.82
N PRO A 166 3.39 -3.24 -19.97
CA PRO A 166 2.48 -2.13 -20.27
C PRO A 166 0.98 -2.45 -20.11
N LEU A 167 0.55 -3.65 -20.49
CA LEU A 167 -0.84 -4.12 -20.30
C LEU A 167 -1.26 -4.14 -18.82
N LEU A 168 -0.38 -4.61 -17.92
CA LEU A 168 -0.63 -4.63 -16.47
C LEU A 168 -0.56 -3.22 -15.88
N GLY A 169 0.42 -2.41 -16.33
CA GLY A 169 0.53 -1.02 -15.89
C GLY A 169 -0.69 -0.19 -16.27
N GLU A 170 -1.23 -0.38 -17.48
CA GLU A 170 -2.47 0.27 -17.92
C GLU A 170 -3.66 -0.15 -17.07
N LEU A 171 -3.80 -1.45 -16.76
CA LEU A 171 -4.85 -1.91 -15.85
C LEU A 171 -4.77 -1.22 -14.48
N VAL A 172 -3.58 -1.16 -13.87
CA VAL A 172 -3.40 -0.54 -12.56
C VAL A 172 -3.72 0.96 -12.62
N SER A 173 -3.21 1.66 -13.64
CA SER A 173 -3.48 3.08 -13.89
C SER A 173 -4.99 3.34 -14.01
N ASP A 174 -5.68 2.52 -14.79
CA ASP A 174 -7.10 2.68 -15.12
C ASP A 174 -8.02 2.43 -13.94
N VAL A 175 -7.68 1.44 -13.11
CA VAL A 175 -8.50 1.06 -11.95
C VAL A 175 -8.24 1.98 -10.75
N PHE A 176 -6.98 2.30 -10.46
CA PHE A 176 -6.61 2.90 -9.17
C PHE A 176 -6.25 4.39 -9.24
N TYR A 177 -5.95 4.92 -10.43
CA TYR A 177 -5.49 6.30 -10.58
C TYR A 177 -6.45 7.15 -11.42
N LYS A 178 -6.91 6.66 -12.59
CA LYS A 178 -7.84 7.40 -13.48
C LYS A 178 -9.10 7.91 -12.79
N PRO A 179 -9.78 7.14 -11.90
CA PRO A 179 -10.96 7.61 -11.17
C PRO A 179 -10.69 8.83 -10.28
N HIS A 180 -9.42 9.13 -10.00
CA HIS A 180 -8.98 10.25 -9.20
C HIS A 180 -8.30 11.36 -10.02
N ASN A 181 -8.50 11.37 -11.35
CA ASN A 181 -7.86 12.29 -12.30
C ASN A 181 -6.32 12.22 -12.28
N GLU A 182 -5.79 11.07 -11.90
CA GLU A 182 -4.37 10.74 -11.95
C GLU A 182 -4.18 9.64 -12.99
N SER A 183 -3.00 9.55 -13.60
CA SER A 183 -2.69 8.42 -14.48
C SER A 183 -1.20 8.36 -14.72
N PHE A 184 -0.71 7.16 -14.94
CA PHE A 184 0.61 6.92 -15.51
C PHE A 184 0.52 6.03 -16.75
N GLU A 185 1.55 6.07 -17.57
CA GLU A 185 1.68 5.23 -18.75
C GLU A 185 3.07 4.62 -18.84
N SER A 186 3.21 3.60 -19.70
CA SER A 186 4.53 3.07 -20.02
C SER A 186 5.04 3.68 -21.32
N PRO A 187 6.25 4.28 -21.33
CA PRO A 187 6.89 4.69 -22.57
C PRO A 187 7.34 3.48 -23.41
N LEU A 188 7.22 2.25 -22.87
CA LEU A 188 7.55 0.99 -23.53
C LEU A 188 6.34 0.37 -24.24
N LYS A 189 5.21 1.08 -24.36
CA LYS A 189 4.07 0.63 -25.18
C LYS A 189 4.52 0.48 -26.64
N GLY A 190 4.32 -0.70 -27.22
CA GLY A 190 4.64 -0.96 -28.63
C GLY A 190 5.76 -1.97 -28.82
N LYS A 191 6.61 -1.75 -29.83
CA LYS A 191 7.64 -2.71 -30.26
C LYS A 191 8.47 -3.20 -29.06
N HIS A 192 8.81 -4.50 -29.06
CA HIS A 192 9.68 -5.18 -28.07
C HIS A 192 9.02 -5.71 -26.78
N LEU A 193 7.67 -5.84 -26.71
CA LEU A 193 7.01 -6.56 -25.60
C LEU A 193 7.48 -8.02 -25.45
N GLU A 194 7.85 -8.65 -26.56
CA GLU A 194 8.42 -10.01 -26.61
C GLU A 194 9.93 -10.04 -26.30
N GLU A 195 10.52 -8.89 -25.94
CA GLU A 195 11.92 -8.75 -25.59
C GLU A 195 12.10 -8.32 -24.13
N LYS A 196 13.36 -8.18 -23.70
CA LYS A 196 13.67 -7.68 -22.37
C LYS A 196 13.17 -6.22 -22.24
N PRO A 197 12.65 -5.81 -21.06
CA PRO A 197 12.67 -6.53 -19.80
C PRO A 197 11.47 -7.46 -19.56
N PHE A 198 10.46 -7.51 -20.43
CA PHE A 198 9.19 -8.20 -20.12
C PHE A 198 9.09 -9.64 -20.61
N LYS A 199 9.95 -10.06 -21.55
CA LYS A 199 10.01 -11.43 -22.05
C LYS A 199 10.07 -12.46 -20.92
N HIS A 200 9.21 -13.47 -20.98
CA HIS A 200 9.30 -14.69 -20.19
C HIS A 200 8.91 -15.89 -21.07
N ASN A 201 9.31 -17.09 -20.68
CA ASN A 201 9.02 -18.34 -21.39
C ASN A 201 8.08 -19.26 -20.62
N LEU A 202 7.23 -18.70 -19.76
CA LEU A 202 6.20 -19.43 -18.98
C LEU A 202 5.20 -20.09 -19.94
N ARG A 203 5.41 -21.38 -20.22
CA ARG A 203 4.72 -22.09 -21.32
C ARG A 203 3.23 -22.21 -21.08
N VAL A 204 2.83 -22.45 -19.83
CA VAL A 204 1.42 -22.53 -19.42
C VAL A 204 0.67 -21.23 -19.75
N LEU A 205 1.37 -20.09 -19.77
CA LEU A 205 0.78 -18.78 -20.06
C LEU A 205 0.82 -18.41 -21.54
N ASP A 206 1.44 -19.21 -22.41
CA ASP A 206 1.80 -18.82 -23.79
C ASP A 206 2.48 -17.44 -23.84
N ASN A 207 3.40 -17.17 -22.89
CA ASN A 207 4.12 -15.90 -22.74
C ASN A 207 3.23 -14.66 -22.49
N LYS A 208 1.97 -14.86 -22.08
CA LYS A 208 1.08 -13.77 -21.72
C LYS A 208 1.38 -13.26 -20.30
N PRO A 209 1.30 -11.94 -20.07
CA PRO A 209 1.69 -11.32 -18.81
C PRO A 209 0.63 -11.47 -17.70
N LEU A 210 -0.57 -11.99 -18.01
CA LEU A 210 -1.63 -12.06 -17.02
C LEU A 210 -2.47 -13.33 -17.18
N ALA A 211 -2.78 -13.97 -16.06
CA ALA A 211 -3.57 -15.18 -16.00
C ALA A 211 -4.44 -15.28 -14.76
N TRP A 212 -5.57 -15.96 -14.90
CA TRP A 212 -6.45 -16.33 -13.80
C TRP A 212 -6.48 -17.85 -13.67
N ILE A 213 -6.11 -18.39 -12.52
CA ILE A 213 -6.32 -19.80 -12.19
C ILE A 213 -7.72 -19.95 -11.62
N ASP A 214 -8.63 -20.53 -12.39
CA ASP A 214 -10.03 -20.72 -12.00
C ASP A 214 -10.15 -21.91 -11.05
N VAL A 215 -10.02 -21.62 -9.77
CA VAL A 215 -10.15 -22.64 -8.72
C VAL A 215 -11.62 -22.86 -8.46
N LYS A 216 -12.22 -23.73 -9.29
CA LYS A 216 -13.59 -24.23 -9.11
C LYS A 216 -13.60 -25.20 -7.93
N GLU A 217 -14.59 -25.04 -7.05
CA GLU A 217 -14.91 -25.99 -5.97
C GLU A 217 -14.01 -25.90 -4.70
N SER A 218 -14.53 -26.41 -3.59
CA SER A 218 -14.16 -26.16 -2.19
C SER A 218 -14.48 -24.74 -1.67
N LYS A 219 -15.22 -24.70 -0.55
CA LYS A 219 -15.42 -23.48 0.23
C LYS A 219 -14.13 -23.15 0.98
N GLU A 220 -13.88 -21.87 1.19
CA GLU A 220 -12.91 -21.45 2.17
C GLU A 220 -13.28 -21.99 3.56
N LYS A 221 -12.26 -22.35 4.32
CA LYS A 221 -12.38 -22.73 5.73
C LYS A 221 -11.92 -21.55 6.58
N ARG A 222 -12.22 -21.61 7.88
CA ARG A 222 -11.85 -20.59 8.86
C ARG A 222 -11.13 -21.27 10.02
N ASN A 223 -9.99 -20.73 10.44
CA ASN A 223 -9.29 -21.22 11.64
C ASN A 223 -9.94 -20.68 12.92
N ALA A 224 -9.42 -21.07 14.09
CA ALA A 224 -9.92 -20.63 15.39
C ALA A 224 -9.86 -19.10 15.59
N ASP A 225 -8.80 -18.46 15.06
CA ASP A 225 -8.59 -17.01 15.13
C ASP A 225 -9.46 -16.22 14.14
N GLY A 226 -10.24 -16.92 13.34
CA GLY A 226 -11.19 -16.32 12.42
C GLY A 226 -10.63 -15.94 11.05
N SER A 227 -9.38 -16.30 10.74
CA SER A 227 -8.74 -16.09 9.44
C SER A 227 -9.16 -17.17 8.44
N TYR A 228 -9.42 -16.75 7.21
CA TYR A 228 -9.89 -17.64 6.14
C TYR A 228 -8.72 -18.26 5.38
N TYR A 229 -8.92 -19.46 4.86
CA TYR A 229 -7.95 -20.15 4.02
C TYR A 229 -8.64 -21.10 3.04
N ARG A 230 -7.94 -21.44 1.96
CA ARG A 230 -8.45 -22.32 0.90
C ARG A 230 -7.32 -23.17 0.34
N GLU A 231 -7.29 -24.43 0.77
CA GLU A 231 -6.27 -25.42 0.38
C GLU A 231 -6.23 -25.68 -1.13
N SER A 232 -7.37 -25.63 -1.83
CA SER A 232 -7.41 -25.85 -3.27
C SER A 232 -6.66 -24.76 -4.05
N GLU A 233 -6.69 -23.51 -3.58
CA GLU A 233 -5.88 -22.43 -4.17
C GLU A 233 -4.38 -22.68 -3.94
N ILE A 234 -4.00 -23.19 -2.77
CA ILE A 234 -2.61 -23.52 -2.45
C ILE A 234 -2.09 -24.61 -3.39
N THR A 235 -2.87 -25.68 -3.60
CA THR A 235 -2.52 -26.75 -4.54
C THR A 235 -2.37 -26.22 -5.96
N ALA A 236 -3.32 -25.41 -6.44
CA ALA A 236 -3.28 -24.87 -7.80
C ALA A 236 -2.10 -23.91 -8.02
N ILE A 237 -1.79 -23.05 -7.03
CA ILE A 237 -0.61 -22.18 -7.05
C ILE A 237 0.67 -23.03 -7.10
N LYS A 238 0.77 -24.07 -6.26
CA LYS A 238 1.93 -24.96 -6.22
C LYS A 238 2.19 -25.63 -7.57
N GLU A 239 1.16 -26.20 -8.17
CA GLU A 239 1.26 -26.87 -9.48
C GLU A 239 1.75 -25.92 -10.58
N CYS A 240 1.22 -24.68 -10.61
CA CYS A 240 1.70 -23.67 -11.55
C CYS A 240 3.14 -23.23 -11.26
N LEU A 241 3.48 -23.04 -9.99
CA LEU A 241 4.80 -22.60 -9.56
C LEU A 241 5.89 -23.63 -9.91
N ASP A 242 5.60 -24.92 -9.75
CA ASP A 242 6.51 -26.01 -10.14
C ASP A 242 6.86 -25.97 -11.64
N LEU A 243 5.87 -25.67 -12.48
CA LEU A 243 6.08 -25.50 -13.93
C LEU A 243 6.87 -24.21 -14.23
N PHE A 244 6.55 -23.12 -13.55
CA PHE A 244 7.15 -21.81 -13.83
C PHE A 244 8.62 -21.75 -13.42
N MET A 245 8.96 -22.31 -12.25
CA MET A 245 10.37 -22.40 -11.81
C MET A 245 11.19 -23.33 -12.68
N LYS A 246 10.57 -24.31 -13.36
CA LYS A 246 11.24 -25.13 -14.37
C LYS A 246 11.47 -24.37 -15.68
N ASP A 247 10.51 -23.54 -16.09
CA ASP A 247 10.61 -22.71 -17.30
C ASP A 247 11.59 -21.53 -17.12
N GLU A 248 11.59 -20.90 -15.94
CA GLU A 248 12.40 -19.72 -15.61
C GLU A 248 13.01 -19.84 -14.19
N PRO A 249 14.09 -20.62 -14.01
CA PRO A 249 14.66 -20.92 -12.69
C PRO A 249 15.32 -19.73 -12.00
N ASP A 250 15.76 -18.73 -12.77
CA ASP A 250 16.45 -17.54 -12.26
C ASP A 250 15.48 -16.41 -11.89
N PHE A 251 14.17 -16.59 -12.11
CA PHE A 251 13.18 -15.57 -11.80
C PHE A 251 12.90 -15.48 -10.31
N THR A 252 12.53 -14.27 -9.90
CA THR A 252 12.00 -13.99 -8.56
C THR A 252 10.49 -14.17 -8.56
N PHE A 253 9.98 -14.92 -7.57
CA PHE A 253 8.57 -15.25 -7.43
C PHE A 253 8.02 -14.67 -6.13
N GLY A 254 6.82 -14.10 -6.20
CA GLY A 254 6.08 -13.61 -5.05
C GLY A 254 4.72 -14.27 -4.94
N VAL A 255 4.30 -14.68 -3.74
CA VAL A 255 2.91 -15.09 -3.47
C VAL A 255 2.32 -14.18 -2.41
N ILE A 256 1.30 -13.41 -2.81
CA ILE A 256 0.58 -12.47 -1.96
C ILE A 256 -0.76 -13.06 -1.56
N THR A 257 -1.12 -12.89 -0.29
CA THR A 257 -2.47 -13.15 0.19
C THR A 257 -2.86 -12.16 1.27
N PHE A 258 -4.16 -11.91 1.41
CA PHE A 258 -4.72 -10.99 2.40
C PHE A 258 -5.08 -11.69 3.72
N PHE A 259 -4.83 -13.00 3.82
CA PHE A 259 -5.28 -13.81 4.95
C PHE A 259 -4.10 -14.49 5.63
N SER A 260 -3.94 -14.24 6.93
CA SER A 260 -2.84 -14.76 7.74
C SER A 260 -2.75 -16.29 7.74
N GLU A 261 -3.89 -16.99 7.80
CA GLU A 261 -3.90 -18.46 7.79
C GLU A 261 -3.56 -19.01 6.40
N GLN A 262 -4.05 -18.38 5.33
CA GLN A 262 -3.66 -18.73 3.96
C GLN A 262 -2.14 -18.56 3.77
N LYS A 263 -1.56 -17.46 4.27
CA LYS A 263 -0.11 -17.22 4.24
C LYS A 263 0.64 -18.36 4.94
N ARG A 264 0.24 -18.69 6.17
CA ARG A 264 0.87 -19.74 6.98
C ARG A 264 0.87 -21.09 6.26
N LEU A 265 -0.24 -21.45 5.62
CA LEU A 265 -0.37 -22.70 4.88
C LEU A 265 0.43 -22.69 3.57
N LEU A 266 0.48 -21.56 2.85
CA LEU A 266 1.35 -21.38 1.68
C LEU A 266 2.83 -21.55 2.05
N GLU A 267 3.28 -20.93 3.15
CA GLU A 267 4.65 -21.08 3.66
C GLU A 267 4.99 -22.54 4.00
N GLN A 268 4.03 -23.29 4.54
CA GLN A 268 4.22 -24.72 4.82
C GLN A 268 4.26 -25.55 3.54
N ALA A 269 3.34 -25.32 2.59
CA ALA A 269 3.22 -26.09 1.36
C ALA A 269 4.37 -25.86 0.38
N LEU A 270 4.93 -24.64 0.38
CA LEU A 270 5.99 -24.19 -0.53
C LEU A 270 7.35 -24.05 0.17
N LYS A 271 7.52 -24.71 1.32
CA LYS A 271 8.79 -24.74 2.02
C LYS A 271 9.88 -25.38 1.15
N GLY A 272 10.99 -24.65 0.95
CA GLY A 272 12.15 -25.13 0.19
C GLY A 272 12.19 -24.67 -1.27
N TYR A 273 11.19 -23.91 -1.73
CA TYR A 273 11.22 -23.28 -3.04
C TYR A 273 12.25 -22.14 -3.04
N ALA A 274 13.16 -22.13 -4.02
CA ALA A 274 14.16 -21.08 -4.16
C ALA A 274 13.54 -19.82 -4.79
N ASN A 275 14.14 -18.65 -4.52
CA ASN A 275 13.73 -17.36 -5.10
C ASN A 275 12.24 -16.99 -4.90
N LEU A 276 11.58 -17.57 -3.90
CA LEU A 276 10.17 -17.37 -3.58
C LEU A 276 10.03 -16.57 -2.27
N GLU A 277 9.23 -15.51 -2.32
CA GLU A 277 8.74 -14.84 -1.12
C GLU A 277 7.22 -15.03 -0.98
N ILE A 278 6.74 -15.24 0.24
CA ILE A 278 5.32 -15.39 0.56
C ILE A 278 4.99 -14.39 1.66
N GLY A 279 3.91 -13.63 1.48
CA GLY A 279 3.57 -12.62 2.47
C GLY A 279 2.21 -11.96 2.28
N THR A 280 1.96 -11.02 3.17
CA THR A 280 0.81 -10.12 3.06
C THR A 280 1.18 -8.94 2.17
N VAL A 281 0.18 -8.16 1.77
CA VAL A 281 0.41 -6.96 0.94
C VAL A 281 1.41 -6.02 1.61
N ASP A 282 1.31 -5.83 2.92
CA ASP A 282 2.19 -4.94 3.69
C ASP A 282 3.66 -5.34 3.64
N SER A 283 3.98 -6.64 3.61
CA SER A 283 5.36 -7.12 3.54
C SER A 283 5.98 -7.02 2.15
N PHE A 284 5.16 -6.75 1.13
CA PHE A 284 5.56 -6.69 -0.28
C PHE A 284 5.75 -5.25 -0.78
N GLN A 285 5.53 -4.24 0.05
CA GLN A 285 5.76 -2.85 -0.34
C GLN A 285 7.25 -2.58 -0.60
N GLY A 286 7.53 -1.84 -1.66
CA GLY A 286 8.90 -1.58 -2.13
C GLY A 286 9.60 -2.78 -2.75
N LYS A 287 8.96 -3.96 -2.78
CA LYS A 287 9.47 -5.15 -3.44
C LYS A 287 8.84 -5.32 -4.81
N GLU A 288 9.60 -5.92 -5.72
CA GLU A 288 9.13 -6.29 -7.04
C GLU A 288 9.68 -7.67 -7.41
N PHE A 289 8.85 -8.47 -8.05
CA PHE A 289 9.17 -9.84 -8.47
C PHE A 289 8.97 -9.98 -9.98
N ASP A 290 9.68 -10.90 -10.63
CA ASP A 290 9.43 -11.19 -12.05
C ASP A 290 8.00 -11.72 -12.25
N VAL A 291 7.56 -12.59 -11.35
CA VAL A 291 6.23 -13.21 -11.38
C VAL A 291 5.57 -13.14 -10.02
N VAL A 292 4.31 -12.69 -9.97
CA VAL A 292 3.53 -12.61 -8.73
C VAL A 292 2.26 -13.44 -8.85
N PHE A 293 1.97 -14.20 -7.79
CA PHE A 293 0.71 -14.88 -7.56
C PHE A 293 -0.08 -14.13 -6.48
N LEU A 294 -1.38 -13.94 -6.70
CA LEU A 294 -2.31 -13.43 -5.70
C LEU A 294 -3.37 -14.49 -5.38
N SER A 295 -3.39 -14.97 -4.14
CA SER A 295 -4.44 -15.87 -3.63
C SER A 295 -5.59 -15.07 -3.05
N SER A 296 -6.76 -15.18 -3.68
CA SER A 296 -7.95 -14.40 -3.32
C SER A 296 -8.77 -15.03 -2.20
N VAL A 297 -8.70 -16.35 -2.01
CA VAL A 297 -9.38 -17.17 -0.97
C VAL A 297 -10.91 -17.19 -1.05
N ARG A 298 -11.54 -16.09 -1.47
CA ARG A 298 -12.99 -15.90 -1.48
C ARG A 298 -13.65 -16.70 -2.60
N THR A 299 -14.84 -17.22 -2.32
CA THR A 299 -15.63 -18.05 -3.23
C THR A 299 -17.01 -17.45 -3.48
N ARG A 300 -17.74 -17.98 -4.46
CA ARG A 300 -19.14 -17.61 -4.73
C ARG A 300 -20.06 -17.86 -3.53
N HIS A 301 -19.64 -18.69 -2.57
CA HIS A 301 -20.38 -18.98 -1.34
C HIS A 301 -20.05 -18.03 -0.19
N THR A 302 -19.02 -17.20 -0.31
CA THR A 302 -18.66 -16.21 0.70
C THR A 302 -19.54 -14.98 0.61
N GLU A 303 -20.04 -14.50 1.74
CA GLU A 303 -20.66 -13.18 1.80
C GLU A 303 -19.59 -12.07 1.73
N GLY A 304 -19.75 -11.15 0.78
CA GLY A 304 -18.80 -10.05 0.56
C GLY A 304 -17.39 -10.51 0.13
N PHE A 305 -16.40 -9.63 0.30
CA PHE A 305 -15.02 -9.84 -0.15
C PHE A 305 -13.96 -9.65 0.95
N GLY A 306 -14.35 -9.18 2.15
CA GLY A 306 -13.43 -8.89 3.25
C GLY A 306 -12.37 -7.84 2.90
N PHE A 307 -11.10 -8.12 3.25
CA PHE A 307 -9.95 -7.24 3.00
C PHE A 307 -9.67 -6.93 1.52
N LEU A 308 -10.17 -7.75 0.58
CA LEU A 308 -10.02 -7.48 -0.86
C LEU A 308 -10.68 -6.17 -1.30
N LYS A 309 -11.66 -5.65 -0.53
CA LYS A 309 -12.32 -4.37 -0.78
C LYS A 309 -11.39 -3.17 -0.55
N ILE A 310 -10.26 -3.36 0.13
CA ILE A 310 -9.32 -2.28 0.43
C ILE A 310 -8.55 -1.97 -0.86
N SER A 311 -9.01 -0.94 -1.57
CA SER A 311 -8.50 -0.54 -2.88
C SER A 311 -6.97 -0.33 -2.89
N SER A 312 -6.42 0.30 -1.86
CA SER A 312 -4.99 0.53 -1.72
C SER A 312 -4.17 -0.75 -1.61
N CYS A 313 -4.63 -1.69 -0.79
CA CYS A 313 -3.99 -2.99 -0.66
C CYS A 313 -4.08 -3.79 -1.98
N LEU A 314 -5.21 -3.69 -2.67
CA LEU A 314 -5.36 -4.31 -3.98
C LEU A 314 -4.47 -3.67 -5.05
N CYS A 315 -4.32 -2.34 -5.03
CA CYS A 315 -3.40 -1.61 -5.90
C CYS A 315 -1.97 -2.14 -5.74
N VAL A 316 -1.49 -2.27 -4.50
CA VAL A 316 -0.16 -2.83 -4.22
C VAL A 316 -0.08 -4.28 -4.72
N ALA A 317 -1.04 -5.13 -4.37
CA ALA A 317 -1.03 -6.55 -4.77
C ALA A 317 -0.99 -6.75 -6.30
N LEU A 318 -1.66 -5.90 -7.07
CA LEU A 318 -1.71 -5.96 -8.54
C LEU A 318 -0.54 -5.22 -9.24
N SER A 319 0.41 -4.65 -8.49
CA SER A 319 1.51 -3.85 -9.04
C SER A 319 2.91 -4.34 -8.65
N ARG A 320 3.05 -5.51 -8.03
CA ARG A 320 4.36 -6.04 -7.57
C ARG A 320 5.13 -6.82 -8.64
N GLN A 321 4.50 -7.13 -9.77
CA GLN A 321 5.09 -7.92 -10.84
C GLN A 321 5.81 -7.06 -11.88
N LYS A 322 6.93 -7.56 -12.39
CA LYS A 322 7.61 -7.00 -13.55
C LYS A 322 7.08 -7.58 -14.85
N ARG A 323 6.95 -8.92 -14.92
CA ARG A 323 6.62 -9.65 -16.14
C ARG A 323 5.20 -10.20 -16.15
N ALA A 324 4.86 -11.01 -15.13
CA ALA A 324 3.58 -11.72 -15.10
C ALA A 324 2.85 -11.66 -13.75
N LEU A 325 1.53 -11.48 -13.81
CA LEU A 325 0.62 -11.56 -12.65
C LEU A 325 -0.37 -12.71 -12.82
N ILE A 326 -0.51 -13.52 -11.78
CA ILE A 326 -1.42 -14.65 -11.76
C ILE A 326 -2.34 -14.52 -10.55
N VAL A 327 -3.65 -14.51 -10.77
CA VAL A 327 -4.63 -14.52 -9.67
C VAL A 327 -5.22 -15.92 -9.54
N ALA A 328 -5.17 -16.50 -8.35
CA ALA A 328 -5.87 -17.74 -8.03
C ALA A 328 -7.17 -17.40 -7.27
N GLY A 329 -8.30 -17.84 -7.81
CA GLY A 329 -9.60 -17.55 -7.21
C GLY A 329 -10.77 -18.21 -7.92
N ASP A 330 -11.90 -18.26 -7.22
CA ASP A 330 -13.17 -18.69 -7.81
C ASP A 330 -13.66 -17.62 -8.80
N ARG A 331 -13.57 -17.91 -10.10
CA ARG A 331 -13.94 -16.95 -11.13
C ARG A 331 -15.39 -16.46 -10.99
N GLU A 332 -16.32 -17.32 -10.57
CA GLU A 332 -17.73 -16.95 -10.45
C GLU A 332 -17.96 -15.90 -9.36
N LYS A 333 -17.10 -15.83 -8.34
CA LYS A 333 -17.15 -14.76 -7.34
C LYS A 333 -16.80 -13.40 -7.93
N PHE A 334 -15.81 -13.38 -8.82
CA PHE A 334 -15.22 -12.13 -9.35
C PHE A 334 -15.81 -11.69 -10.68
N ASP A 335 -16.63 -12.51 -11.34
CA ASP A 335 -17.31 -12.22 -12.61
C ASP A 335 -18.76 -11.71 -12.39
N THR A 336 -18.95 -10.82 -11.42
CA THR A 336 -20.28 -10.32 -11.01
C THR A 336 -20.36 -8.79 -11.00
N PRO A 337 -21.56 -8.19 -11.12
CA PRO A 337 -21.74 -6.75 -10.93
C PRO A 337 -21.29 -6.28 -9.54
N GLU A 338 -21.46 -7.11 -8.50
CA GLU A 338 -20.99 -6.79 -7.14
C GLU A 338 -19.46 -6.71 -7.08
N SER A 339 -18.76 -7.61 -7.76
CA SER A 339 -17.30 -7.60 -7.88
C SER A 339 -16.79 -6.33 -8.59
N LYS A 340 -17.47 -5.92 -9.67
CA LYS A 340 -17.15 -4.68 -10.40
C LYS A 340 -17.20 -3.44 -9.51
N ASP A 341 -18.17 -3.38 -8.60
CA ASP A 341 -18.35 -2.27 -7.67
C ASP A 341 -17.37 -2.34 -6.48
N LYS A 342 -17.27 -3.49 -5.82
CA LYS A 342 -16.57 -3.61 -4.53
C LYS A 342 -15.09 -3.97 -4.63
N VAL A 343 -14.66 -4.62 -5.72
CA VAL A 343 -13.28 -5.10 -5.94
C VAL A 343 -12.90 -4.94 -7.42
N SER A 344 -13.14 -3.74 -7.96
CA SER A 344 -12.95 -3.39 -9.38
C SER A 344 -11.63 -3.88 -9.97
N GLY A 345 -10.53 -3.81 -9.23
CA GLY A 345 -9.22 -4.31 -9.68
C GLY A 345 -9.20 -5.80 -10.03
N LEU A 346 -9.84 -6.66 -9.23
CA LEU A 346 -9.92 -8.10 -9.54
C LEU A 346 -10.92 -8.37 -10.66
N PHE A 347 -12.02 -7.62 -10.71
CA PHE A 347 -13.00 -7.70 -11.80
C PHE A 347 -12.35 -7.37 -13.15
N GLU A 348 -11.70 -6.20 -13.26
CA GLU A 348 -11.04 -5.75 -14.49
C GLU A 348 -9.83 -6.61 -14.86
N PHE A 349 -9.11 -7.14 -13.86
CA PHE A 349 -8.05 -8.13 -14.09
C PHE A 349 -8.61 -9.42 -14.71
N LEU A 350 -9.73 -9.94 -14.20
CA LEU A 350 -10.39 -11.09 -14.78
C LEU A 350 -10.88 -10.82 -16.22
N GLN A 351 -11.48 -9.65 -16.49
CA GLN A 351 -11.90 -9.30 -17.86
C GLN A 351 -10.69 -9.19 -18.80
N SER A 352 -9.59 -8.60 -18.34
CA SER A 352 -8.32 -8.56 -19.07
C SER A 352 -7.76 -9.96 -19.34
N CYS A 353 -7.88 -10.89 -18.39
CA CYS A 353 -7.49 -12.29 -18.58
C CYS A 353 -8.28 -12.98 -19.68
N LYS A 354 -9.59 -12.71 -19.79
CA LYS A 354 -10.42 -13.27 -20.87
C LYS A 354 -10.07 -12.71 -22.24
N LYS A 355 -9.67 -11.43 -22.32
CA LYS A 355 -9.42 -10.72 -23.57
C LYS A 355 -8.00 -10.93 -24.09
N GLU A 356 -7.01 -10.74 -23.23
CA GLU A 356 -5.58 -10.65 -23.62
C GLU A 356 -4.71 -11.67 -22.88
N GLY A 357 -5.16 -12.15 -21.71
CA GLY A 357 -4.45 -13.13 -20.89
C GLY A 357 -4.85 -14.60 -21.07
N LYS A 358 -4.79 -15.34 -19.97
CA LYS A 358 -5.21 -16.75 -19.85
C LYS A 358 -6.21 -16.95 -18.73
N ILE A 359 -7.13 -17.89 -18.93
CA ILE A 359 -7.90 -18.53 -17.86
C ILE A 359 -7.41 -19.97 -17.81
N LEU A 360 -6.84 -20.38 -16.68
CA LEU A 360 -6.31 -21.71 -16.41
C LEU A 360 -7.33 -22.55 -15.65
#